data_AF-A0A9X1MUE1-F1
#
_entry.id   AF-A0A9X1MUE1-F1
#
_cell.length_a   1.000
_cell.length_b   1.000
_cell.length_c   1.000
_cell.angle_alpha   90.00
_cell.angle_beta   90.00
_cell.angle_gamma   90.00
#
_symmetry.space_group_name_H-M   'P 1'
#
loop_
_entity.id
_entity.type
_entity.pdbx_description
1 polymer ?
#
loop_
_entity_poly.entity_id
_entity_poly.type
_entity_poly.pdbx_seq_one_letter_code
_entity_poly.pdbx_strand_id
1 'polypeptide(L)'
;MIEPKEITIVSGDGTEYTFTIHKFPAIEGREIVCKYPISAIPKVGDYSANEETMIKLMAYVGVNTGDQLIMLKTKALINNHVPDWEILAKIEMAVMEYNVSFFAKGRSWISSGTLKAKALALTSEILTALSELSSPKEKPRSKK
;
A
#
# COMPACT_ATOMS: atom_id res chain seq x y z
N MET A 1 -23.17 12.04 2.44
CA MET A 1 -22.53 12.38 3.72
C MET A 1 -21.02 12.32 3.51
N ILE A 2 -20.40 13.51 3.45
CA ILE A 2 -18.99 13.75 3.13
C ILE A 2 -18.28 13.93 4.47
N GLU A 3 -18.00 12.84 5.16
CA GLU A 3 -17.33 12.92 6.46
C GLU A 3 -15.83 13.17 6.24
N PRO A 4 -15.29 14.36 6.58
CA PRO A 4 -13.86 14.54 6.64
C PRO A 4 -13.32 13.68 7.77
N LYS A 5 -12.19 13.00 7.52
CA LYS A 5 -11.47 12.25 8.55
C LYS A 5 -10.11 12.89 8.76
N GLU A 6 -9.76 13.15 10.01
CA GLU A 6 -8.42 13.60 10.35
C GLU A 6 -7.48 12.41 10.51
N ILE A 7 -6.26 12.56 9.98
CA ILE A 7 -5.18 11.59 10.10
C ILE A 7 -3.93 12.32 10.59
N THR A 8 -3.22 11.70 11.52
CA THR A 8 -1.91 12.19 11.97
C THR A 8 -0.86 11.23 11.44
N ILE A 9 0.14 11.78 10.75
CA ILE A 9 1.25 11.04 10.17
C ILE A 9 2.54 11.51 10.82
N VAL A 10 3.32 10.55 11.31
CA VAL A 10 4.64 10.79 11.89
C VAL A 10 5.70 10.57 10.81
N SER A 11 6.57 11.57 10.63
CA SER A 11 7.75 11.47 9.77
C SER A 11 8.86 10.64 10.44
N GLY A 12 9.87 10.22 9.67
CA GLY A 12 11.06 9.52 10.18
C GLY A 12 11.79 10.32 11.27
N ASP A 13 11.73 11.65 11.20
CA ASP A 13 12.33 12.56 12.18
C ASP A 13 11.46 12.78 13.43
N GLY A 14 10.33 12.07 13.56
CA GLY A 14 9.42 12.16 14.70
C GLY A 14 8.49 13.39 14.69
N THR A 15 8.52 14.20 13.62
CA THR A 15 7.59 15.33 13.47
C THR A 15 6.21 14.82 13.06
N GLU A 16 5.16 15.28 13.76
CA GLU A 16 3.77 14.94 13.48
C GLU A 16 3.13 15.95 12.53
N TYR A 17 2.47 15.44 11.49
CA TYR A 17 1.72 16.23 10.53
C TYR A 17 0.27 15.77 10.52
N THR A 18 -0.66 16.72 10.69
CA THR A 18 -2.11 16.44 10.68
C THR A 18 -2.71 16.83 9.34
N PHE A 19 -3.42 15.89 8.73
CA PHE A 19 -4.11 16.07 7.46
C PHE A 19 -5.58 15.70 7.61
N THR A 20 -6.44 16.37 6.84
CA THR A 20 -7.87 16.04 6.75
C THR A 20 -8.14 15.41 5.40
N ILE A 21 -8.61 14.17 5.37
CA ILE A 21 -8.94 13.44 4.14
C ILE A 21 -10.44 13.45 3.89
N HIS A 22 -10.82 13.65 2.64
CA HIS A 22 -12.22 13.67 2.19
C HIS A 22 -12.54 12.45 1.32
N LYS A 23 -13.84 12.14 1.19
CA LYS A 23 -14.30 11.13 0.23
C LYS A 23 -14.36 11.69 -1.19
N PHE A 24 -13.89 10.91 -2.17
CA PHE A 24 -13.97 11.29 -3.58
C PHE A 24 -15.32 10.86 -4.23
N PRO A 25 -15.79 11.58 -5.27
CA PRO A 25 -16.95 11.18 -6.08
C PRO A 25 -16.71 9.86 -6.81
N ALA A 26 -17.78 9.09 -7.08
CA ALA A 26 -17.68 7.74 -7.66
C ALA A 26 -16.95 7.69 -9.03
N ILE A 27 -17.11 8.72 -9.86
CA ILE A 27 -16.49 8.78 -11.20
C ILE A 27 -14.98 9.04 -11.10
N GLU A 28 -14.59 10.04 -10.29
CA GLU A 28 -13.17 10.36 -10.07
C GLU A 28 -12.46 9.24 -9.30
N GLY A 29 -13.16 8.63 -8.35
CA GLY A 29 -12.69 7.46 -7.63
C GLY A 29 -12.35 6.29 -8.54
N ARG A 30 -13.18 6.01 -9.55
CA ARG A 30 -12.89 4.96 -10.53
C ARG A 30 -11.61 5.26 -11.32
N GLU A 31 -11.39 6.52 -11.72
CA GLU A 31 -10.17 6.90 -12.43
C GLU A 31 -8.92 6.74 -11.55
N ILE A 32 -8.97 7.26 -10.32
CA ILE A 32 -7.87 7.21 -9.37
C ILE A 32 -7.56 5.76 -8.99
N VAL A 33 -8.55 4.98 -8.59
CA VAL A 33 -8.34 3.61 -8.10
C VAL A 33 -7.89 2.65 -9.19
N CYS A 34 -8.30 2.85 -10.44
CA CYS A 34 -7.86 2.02 -11.55
C CYS A 34 -6.46 2.41 -12.05
N LYS A 35 -6.12 3.70 -12.08
CA LYS A 35 -4.83 4.15 -12.63
C LYS A 35 -3.71 4.11 -11.61
N TYR A 36 -3.96 4.60 -10.39
CA TYR A 36 -2.91 4.85 -9.39
C TYR A 36 -2.07 3.62 -9.02
N PRO A 37 -2.65 2.43 -8.77
CA PRO A 37 -1.85 1.24 -8.45
C PRO A 37 -1.01 0.74 -9.63
N ILE A 38 -1.46 0.98 -10.86
CA ILE A 38 -0.81 0.53 -12.09
C ILE A 38 0.28 1.51 -12.50
N SER A 39 0.05 2.81 -12.33
CA SER A 39 0.99 3.88 -12.67
C SER A 39 2.12 4.05 -11.66
N ALA A 40 1.94 3.58 -10.42
CA ALA A 40 3.00 3.52 -9.41
C ALA A 40 4.02 2.37 -9.64
N ILE A 41 3.80 1.48 -10.61
CA ILE A 41 4.73 0.37 -10.91
C ILE A 41 5.89 0.91 -11.78
N PRO A 42 7.16 0.84 -11.31
CA PRO A 42 8.34 1.47 -11.94
C PRO A 42 8.72 1.00 -13.36
N LYS A 43 7.89 0.19 -14.03
CA LYS A 43 8.16 -0.42 -15.33
C LYS A 43 6.97 -0.45 -16.30
N VAL A 44 5.78 0.02 -15.87
CA VAL A 44 4.53 -0.06 -16.66
C VAL A 44 3.81 1.31 -16.73
N GLY A 45 4.06 2.21 -15.78
CA GLY A 45 3.38 3.51 -15.70
C GLY A 45 4.03 4.61 -16.53
N ASP A 46 3.21 5.36 -17.27
CA ASP A 46 3.57 6.69 -17.76
C ASP A 46 3.62 7.64 -16.55
N TYR A 47 4.82 8.10 -16.21
CA TYR A 47 5.06 8.93 -15.02
C TYR A 47 4.26 10.24 -15.08
N SER A 48 4.04 10.79 -16.27
CA SER A 48 3.23 11.99 -16.47
C SER A 48 1.78 11.76 -16.05
N ALA A 49 1.20 10.61 -16.42
CA ALA A 49 -0.15 10.23 -16.04
C ALA A 49 -0.26 9.91 -14.53
N ASN A 50 0.83 9.40 -13.93
CA ASN A 50 0.90 9.19 -12.48
C ASN A 50 0.88 10.51 -11.71
N GLU A 51 1.60 11.54 -12.19
CA GLU A 51 1.64 12.84 -11.53
C GLU A 51 0.27 13.53 -11.54
N GLU A 52 -0.43 13.51 -12.68
CA GLU A 52 -1.78 14.07 -12.77
C GLU A 52 -2.78 13.37 -11.85
N THR A 53 -2.70 12.04 -11.76
CA THR A 53 -3.59 11.25 -10.88
C THR A 53 -3.25 11.44 -9.41
N MET A 54 -1.97 11.59 -9.06
CA MET A 54 -1.51 11.95 -7.71
C MET A 54 -2.03 13.32 -7.29
N ILE A 55 -1.94 14.34 -8.16
CA ILE A 55 -2.48 15.68 -7.87
C ILE A 55 -3.99 15.64 -7.69
N LYS A 56 -4.72 14.88 -8.53
CA LYS A 56 -6.17 14.67 -8.36
C LYS A 56 -6.52 14.01 -7.02
N LEU A 57 -5.71 13.05 -6.57
CA LEU A 57 -5.90 12.38 -5.28
C LEU A 57 -5.63 13.35 -4.12
N MET A 58 -4.54 14.13 -4.20
CA MET A 58 -4.18 15.15 -3.19
C MET A 58 -5.19 16.30 -3.11
N ALA A 59 -5.95 16.58 -4.17
CA ALA A 59 -7.03 17.59 -4.14
C ALA A 59 -8.14 17.27 -3.12
N TYR A 60 -8.20 16.03 -2.62
CA TYR A 60 -9.10 15.57 -1.56
C TYR A 60 -8.46 15.54 -0.17
N VAL A 61 -7.24 16.06 -0.05
CA VAL A 61 -6.51 16.19 1.21
C VAL A 61 -6.41 17.67 1.55
N GLY A 62 -6.78 18.00 2.78
CA GLY A 62 -6.64 19.32 3.36
C GLY A 62 -5.58 19.34 4.45
N VAL A 63 -4.90 20.47 4.58
CA VAL A 63 -4.01 20.78 5.70
C VAL A 63 -4.63 21.91 6.49
N ASN A 64 -4.72 21.76 7.80
CA ASN A 64 -5.22 22.83 8.66
C ASN A 64 -4.07 23.80 8.97
N THR A 65 -4.16 25.03 8.48
CA THR A 65 -3.21 26.10 8.81
C THR A 65 -3.94 27.13 9.67
N GLY A 66 -3.99 26.87 10.98
CA GLY A 66 -4.71 27.70 11.94
C GLY A 66 -6.24 27.53 11.85
N ASP A 67 -6.93 28.55 11.35
CA ASP A 67 -8.39 28.61 11.24
C ASP A 67 -8.94 28.23 9.85
N GLN A 68 -8.06 27.90 8.89
CA GLN A 68 -8.47 27.55 7.53
C GLN A 68 -7.93 26.20 7.08
N LEU A 69 -8.84 25.40 6.53
CA LEU A 69 -8.52 24.16 5.84
C LEU A 69 -8.10 24.46 4.39
N ILE A 70 -6.83 24.25 4.08
CA ILE A 70 -6.27 24.45 2.75
C ILE A 70 -6.22 23.12 2.02
N MET A 71 -6.99 22.99 0.94
CA MET A 71 -6.99 21.79 0.09
C MET A 71 -5.76 21.78 -0.82
N LEU A 72 -5.05 20.64 -0.88
CA LEU A 72 -3.83 20.44 -1.65
C LEU A 72 -4.10 20.21 -3.15
N LYS A 73 -4.69 21.22 -3.81
CA LYS A 73 -5.13 21.13 -5.21
C LYS A 73 -4.02 21.31 -6.25
N THR A 74 -2.85 21.78 -5.84
CA THR A 74 -1.76 22.12 -6.77
C THR A 74 -0.42 21.56 -6.29
N LYS A 75 0.48 21.28 -7.23
CA LYS A 75 1.84 20.80 -6.95
C LYS A 75 2.60 21.74 -6.01
N ALA A 76 2.41 23.06 -6.15
CA ALA A 76 3.03 24.04 -5.27
C ALA A 76 2.56 23.91 -3.82
N LEU A 77 1.26 23.69 -3.60
CA LEU A 77 0.72 23.46 -2.25
C LEU A 77 1.20 22.13 -1.66
N ILE A 78 1.23 21.07 -2.48
CA ILE A 78 1.75 19.77 -2.04
C ILE A 78 3.21 19.89 -1.61
N ASN A 79 4.07 20.49 -2.44
CA ASN A 79 5.49 20.67 -2.12
C ASN A 79 5.73 21.56 -0.90
N ASN A 80 4.85 22.51 -0.62
CA ASN A 80 4.98 23.40 0.53
C ASN A 80 4.55 22.75 1.85
N HIS A 81 3.58 21.83 1.80
CA HIS A 81 2.97 21.24 3.00
C HIS A 81 3.34 19.78 3.24
N VAL A 82 3.90 19.09 2.25
CA VAL A 82 4.36 17.71 2.33
C VAL A 82 5.89 17.72 2.16
N PRO A 83 6.66 17.54 3.25
CA PRO A 83 8.11 17.70 3.21
C PRO A 83 8.84 16.50 2.57
N ASP A 84 8.28 15.30 2.72
CA ASP A 84 8.94 14.05 2.31
C ASP A 84 8.06 13.16 1.45
N TRP A 85 8.71 12.40 0.56
CA TRP A 85 8.07 11.33 -0.21
C TRP A 85 7.39 10.29 0.70
N GLU A 86 8.00 9.95 1.83
CA GLU A 86 7.42 8.94 2.74
C GLU A 86 6.08 9.42 3.31
N ILE A 87 5.98 10.72 3.64
CA ILE A 87 4.74 11.32 4.11
C ILE A 87 3.71 11.34 2.99
N LEU A 88 4.11 11.73 1.77
CA LEU A 88 3.25 11.69 0.59
C LEU A 88 2.65 10.28 0.40
N ALA A 89 3.48 9.24 0.39
CA ALA A 89 3.04 7.86 0.23
C ALA A 89 2.10 7.40 1.37
N LYS A 90 2.35 7.83 2.62
CA LYS A 90 1.48 7.53 3.77
C LYS A 90 0.12 8.21 3.64
N ILE A 91 0.07 9.47 3.20
CA ILE A 91 -1.19 10.19 2.94
C ILE A 91 -1.97 9.47 1.84
N GLU A 92 -1.32 9.15 0.73
CA GLU A 92 -1.95 8.46 -0.41
C GLU A 92 -2.57 7.12 0.01
N MET A 93 -1.82 6.31 0.79
CA MET A 93 -2.36 5.08 1.35
C MET A 93 -3.55 5.31 2.26
N ALA A 94 -3.50 6.31 3.15
CA ALA A 94 -4.59 6.63 4.06
C ALA A 94 -5.86 7.08 3.32
N VAL A 95 -5.71 7.91 2.28
CA VAL A 95 -6.82 8.32 1.40
C VAL A 95 -7.42 7.12 0.68
N MET A 96 -6.58 6.24 0.14
CA MET A 96 -7.00 5.03 -0.55
C MET A 96 -7.71 4.04 0.38
N GLU A 97 -7.20 3.82 1.59
CA GLU A 97 -7.84 2.95 2.59
C GLU A 97 -9.19 3.50 3.05
N TYR A 98 -9.29 4.81 3.24
CA TYR A 98 -10.53 5.44 3.67
C TYR A 98 -11.62 5.40 2.60
N ASN A 99 -11.24 5.56 1.33
CA ASN A 99 -12.19 5.59 0.22
C ASN A 99 -12.48 4.20 -0.37
N VAL A 100 -11.52 3.27 -0.30
CA VAL A 100 -11.62 1.95 -0.94
C VAL A 100 -11.53 0.87 0.11
N SER A 101 -12.68 0.34 0.50
CA SER A 101 -12.77 -0.77 1.46
C SER A 101 -12.12 -2.06 0.94
N PHE A 102 -11.88 -2.17 -0.38
CA PHE A 102 -11.12 -3.27 -0.99
C PHE A 102 -9.64 -3.25 -0.62
N PHE A 103 -8.98 -2.09 -0.49
CA PHE A 103 -7.57 -2.03 -0.08
C PHE A 103 -7.39 -2.34 1.41
N ALA A 104 -8.29 -1.84 2.26
CA ALA A 104 -8.32 -2.18 3.69
C ALA A 104 -8.53 -3.70 3.89
N LYS A 105 -9.48 -4.31 3.17
CA LYS A 105 -9.72 -5.76 3.21
C LYS A 105 -8.64 -6.57 2.48
N GLY A 106 -8.04 -6.05 1.42
CA GLY A 106 -6.98 -6.71 0.65
C GLY A 106 -5.67 -6.82 1.44
N ARG A 107 -5.28 -5.77 2.19
CA ARG A 107 -4.21 -5.85 3.19
C ARG A 107 -4.51 -6.90 4.24
N SER A 108 -5.74 -6.95 4.75
CA SER A 108 -6.18 -7.99 5.68
C SER A 108 -6.10 -9.38 5.06
N TRP A 109 -6.45 -9.57 3.78
CA TRP A 109 -6.42 -10.90 3.13
C TRP A 109 -4.99 -11.36 2.85
N ILE A 110 -4.10 -10.44 2.46
CA ILE A 110 -2.68 -10.71 2.25
C ILE A 110 -1.95 -10.95 3.59
N SER A 111 -2.33 -10.23 4.66
CA SER A 111 -1.74 -10.39 6.00
C SER A 111 -2.35 -11.55 6.81
N SER A 112 -3.60 -11.94 6.54
CA SER A 112 -4.27 -13.05 7.23
C SER A 112 -3.88 -14.41 6.65
N GLY A 113 -2.68 -14.86 6.99
CA GLY A 113 -2.34 -16.27 7.25
C GLY A 113 -2.34 -17.28 6.10
N THR A 114 -3.00 -17.04 4.96
CA THR A 114 -3.14 -18.04 3.89
C THR A 114 -1.86 -18.23 3.08
N LEU A 115 -1.05 -17.17 2.94
CA LEU A 115 0.24 -17.26 2.26
C LEU A 115 1.31 -17.94 3.13
N LYS A 116 1.33 -17.65 4.44
CA LYS A 116 2.22 -18.32 5.41
C LYS A 116 1.89 -19.81 5.54
N ALA A 117 0.60 -20.16 5.61
CA ALA A 117 0.18 -21.55 5.72
C ALA A 117 0.54 -22.37 4.48
N LYS A 118 0.35 -21.82 3.27
CA LYS A 118 0.75 -22.50 2.03
C LYS A 118 2.25 -22.57 1.83
N ALA A 119 2.99 -21.53 2.20
CA ALA A 119 4.46 -21.55 2.12
C ALA A 119 5.06 -22.59 3.08
N LEU A 120 4.57 -22.67 4.33
CA LEU A 120 5.04 -23.67 5.30
C LEU A 120 4.76 -25.11 4.84
N ALA A 121 3.54 -25.37 4.33
CA ALA A 121 3.18 -26.69 3.81
C ALA A 121 4.10 -27.15 2.67
N LEU A 122 4.38 -26.25 1.72
CA LEU A 122 5.28 -26.56 0.59
C LEU A 122 6.73 -26.76 1.05
N THR A 123 7.21 -26.00 2.04
CA THR A 123 8.55 -26.24 2.59
C THR A 123 8.65 -27.59 3.32
N SER A 124 7.61 -28.01 4.03
CA SER A 124 7.61 -29.33 4.69
C SER A 124 7.57 -30.48 3.69
N GLU A 125 6.81 -30.37 2.59
CA GLU A 125 6.76 -31.39 1.55
C GLU A 125 8.10 -31.52 0.82
N ILE A 126 8.73 -30.40 0.46
CA ILE A 126 10.04 -30.40 -0.19
C ILE A 126 11.12 -30.96 0.75
N LEU A 127 11.13 -30.55 2.02
CA LEU A 127 12.10 -31.05 3.01
C LEU A 127 11.93 -32.55 3.26
N THR A 128 10.69 -33.05 3.31
CA THR A 128 10.40 -34.48 3.49
C THR A 128 10.84 -35.29 2.27
N ALA A 129 10.50 -34.81 1.06
CA ALA A 129 10.89 -35.47 -0.19
C ALA A 129 12.42 -35.50 -0.37
N LEU A 130 13.14 -34.43 0.01
CA LEU A 130 14.60 -34.40 -0.06
C LEU A 130 15.26 -35.28 1.03
N SER A 131 14.65 -35.37 2.22
CA SER A 131 15.12 -36.25 3.29
C SER A 131 15.02 -37.73 2.90
N GLU A 132 13.92 -38.13 2.25
CA GLU A 132 13.76 -39.48 1.70
C GLU A 132 14.77 -39.78 0.60
N LEU A 133 15.08 -38.80 -0.26
CA LEU A 133 16.06 -38.96 -1.33
C LEU A 133 17.52 -39.03 -0.81
N SER A 134 17.80 -38.37 0.31
CA SER A 134 19.14 -38.31 0.91
C SER A 134 19.48 -39.49 1.83
N SER A 135 18.51 -40.36 2.15
CA SER A 135 18.76 -41.55 2.98
C SER A 135 19.38 -42.67 2.13
N PRO A 136 20.66 -43.05 2.35
CA PRO A 136 21.25 -44.15 1.59
C PRO A 136 20.56 -45.46 1.97
N LYS A 137 19.98 -46.14 0.95
CA LYS A 137 19.39 -47.46 1.10
C LYS A 137 20.50 -48.47 1.40
N GLU A 138 20.66 -48.85 2.67
CA GLU A 138 21.59 -49.90 3.10
C GLU A 138 21.35 -51.18 2.29
N LYS A 139 22.38 -51.61 1.54
CA LYS A 139 22.36 -52.85 0.77
C LYS A 139 22.56 -54.03 1.75
N PRO A 140 21.68 -55.06 1.78
CA PRO A 140 21.92 -56.20 2.65
C PRO A 140 23.11 -57.03 2.13
N ARG A 141 24.07 -57.28 3.01
CA ARG A 141 25.28 -58.09 2.79
C ARG A 141 24.86 -59.55 2.55
N SER A 142 25.06 -60.06 1.34
CA SER A 142 24.84 -61.46 0.99
C SER A 142 25.76 -62.37 1.83
N LYS A 143 25.18 -63.32 2.55
CA LYS A 143 25.91 -64.42 3.22
C LYS A 143 26.16 -65.52 2.19
N LYS A 144 27.42 -65.96 2.10
CA LYS A 144 27.85 -67.22 1.49
C LYS A 144 27.44 -68.39 2.38
#